data_AF-A0AAQ3P6Z2-F1
#
_entry.id   AF-A0AAQ3P6Z2-F1
#
_cell.length_a   1.000
_cell.length_b   1.000
_cell.length_c   1.000
_cell.angle_alpha   90.00
_cell.angle_beta   90.00
_cell.angle_gamma   90.00
#
_symmetry.space_group_name_H-M   'P 1'
#
loop_
_entity.id
_entity.type
_entity.pdbx_description
1 polymer ?
#
loop_
_entity_poly.entity_id
_entity_poly.type
_entity_poly.pdbx_seq_one_letter_code
_entity_poly.pdbx_strand_id
1 'polypeptide(L)'
;MMMMMSEMWKSRDLFFSFVVLATFQLAVSDGHQPLSIVAIHKTTLALDERAYIKATPNVLGLTGQNTEWVTLQYSNPKPNVEDWIGVFSPANFSASTCPAENRGVDPPLLCSAPIKYQYANFSSNSYKTTGKGSVKLQLINQRSDFSFALFTGGLTSPKLVAVSNKVSFVNPNAPVYPRLAQGKTWNEMTVTWTSGYGISEAEPFVEWGPKGGNRVKSPAGTLTFDRNTMCGAPARTVGWRDPGYTHTSFLKELWPNRQDQQLPKGLLLQELMKYIYKLGHRLFNGTEIWSEEYQFKASPFPGQNSLQHVVIFGDLGKAEADGSNEFNNYQPGSLNTTKQIIKDLKDIDIVFHIGDLCYASGYLSQWDQFTAQIEPIASTVPYMTASGNHERDWPGTGSFYGTMDSGGECGVPSQTMFYVPAENRENFWYSADYGMFRFCIANTELDWRKGSEQYKFIENCLASVDRQKQPWLIFLAHRVLGYSSADFYVAEGSFEEPMGREDLQYLWQKYKVDIAMYGHVHNYERTCPVYQNICTNKEKHSYKGPLNGTIHLVVGGGGASLAEFAPINTRWSIFKDHDFGFVKLTAFDQSNLLLEYKKSSDGQVYDSFRISREYRDILACTVDNCSPTTLAS
;
A
#
# COMPACT_ATOMS: atom_id res chain seq x y z
N MET A 1 48.37 -50.70 12.25
CA MET A 1 48.95 -51.53 13.33
C MET A 1 47.80 -52.40 13.86
N MET A 2 47.52 -53.51 13.19
CA MET A 2 48.05 -54.85 13.48
C MET A 2 47.15 -55.56 14.51
N MET A 3 46.25 -56.43 14.01
CA MET A 3 46.15 -57.87 14.39
C MET A 3 45.34 -58.09 15.68
N MET A 4 44.60 -59.18 15.92
CA MET A 4 44.50 -60.53 15.33
C MET A 4 43.24 -61.18 15.98
N MET A 5 42.41 -61.90 15.23
CA MET A 5 42.33 -63.38 15.16
C MET A 5 41.96 -64.14 16.45
N SER A 6 40.95 -65.00 16.35
CA SER A 6 41.05 -66.49 16.34
C SER A 6 39.71 -67.11 16.80
N GLU A 7 38.99 -67.85 15.94
CA GLU A 7 39.04 -69.32 15.73
C GLU A 7 38.37 -70.11 16.89
N MET A 8 37.71 -71.27 16.77
CA MET A 8 37.25 -72.18 15.71
C MET A 8 36.46 -73.33 16.39
N TRP A 9 35.69 -74.09 15.60
CA TRP A 9 35.27 -75.52 15.80
C TRP A 9 34.14 -75.82 16.82
N LYS A 10 33.21 -76.77 16.64
CA LYS A 10 32.98 -77.95 15.74
C LYS A 10 31.46 -78.27 15.84
N SER A 11 30.71 -78.44 14.74
CA SER A 11 30.37 -79.70 14.03
C SER A 11 29.26 -80.59 14.63
N ARG A 12 28.25 -80.84 13.77
CA ARG A 12 27.37 -82.04 13.60
C ARG A 12 25.98 -82.14 14.24
N ASP A 13 25.01 -82.09 13.32
CA ASP A 13 24.00 -83.11 12.99
C ASP A 13 22.52 -82.78 13.21
N LEU A 14 21.77 -83.14 12.16
CA LEU A 14 20.39 -82.87 11.76
C LEU A 14 19.34 -83.07 12.86
N PHE A 15 18.27 -82.27 12.83
CA PHE A 15 16.90 -82.79 12.62
C PHE A 15 15.95 -81.65 12.17
N PHE A 16 15.28 -81.89 11.04
CA PHE A 16 14.26 -81.02 10.45
C PHE A 16 13.01 -80.99 11.34
N SER A 17 12.50 -79.80 11.66
CA SER A 17 11.10 -79.58 11.97
C SER A 17 10.73 -78.14 11.60
N PHE A 18 10.00 -78.01 10.50
CA PHE A 18 9.39 -76.77 10.03
C PHE A 18 8.24 -76.41 10.97
N VAL A 19 8.40 -75.33 11.74
CA VAL A 19 7.27 -74.63 12.38
C VAL A 19 7.37 -73.17 11.98
N VAL A 20 6.53 -72.78 11.04
CA VAL A 20 6.30 -71.39 10.64
C VAL A 20 5.50 -70.73 11.75
N LEU A 21 6.17 -70.03 12.66
CA LEU A 21 5.50 -69.10 13.57
C LEU A 21 5.27 -67.78 12.82
N ALA A 22 4.01 -67.55 12.47
CA ALA A 22 3.52 -66.27 11.99
C ALA A 22 3.74 -65.22 13.09
N THR A 23 4.70 -64.32 12.85
CA THR A 23 4.82 -63.07 13.60
C THR A 23 3.62 -62.20 13.25
N PHE A 24 2.73 -61.97 14.21
CA PHE A 24 1.75 -60.88 14.15
C PHE A 24 2.53 -59.57 14.11
N GLN A 25 2.80 -59.06 12.92
CA GLN A 25 3.03 -57.63 12.74
C GLN A 25 1.68 -56.95 12.98
N LEU A 26 1.62 -56.17 14.06
CA LEU A 26 0.65 -55.10 14.18
C LEU A 26 0.79 -54.21 12.94
N ALA A 27 -0.14 -54.35 12.01
CA ALA A 27 -0.35 -53.38 10.96
C ALA A 27 -0.79 -52.08 11.64
N VAL A 28 0.16 -51.20 11.91
CA VAL A 28 -0.14 -49.78 12.12
C VAL A 28 -0.66 -49.31 10.77
N SER A 29 -1.97 -49.08 10.69
CA SER A 29 -2.59 -48.42 9.56
C SER A 29 -1.86 -47.10 9.34
N ASP A 30 -1.14 -47.00 8.23
CA ASP A 30 -0.65 -45.74 7.74
C ASP A 30 -1.87 -44.82 7.59
N GLY A 31 -1.94 -43.77 8.41
CA GLY A 31 -3.11 -42.90 8.59
C GLY A 31 -3.36 -41.96 7.41
N HIS A 32 -2.80 -42.26 6.24
CA HIS A 32 -2.97 -41.49 5.02
C HIS A 32 -4.17 -42.06 4.26
N GLN A 33 -5.39 -41.66 4.66
CA GLN A 33 -6.57 -41.88 3.83
C GLN A 33 -6.39 -41.12 2.50
N PRO A 34 -6.36 -41.78 1.33
CA PRO A 34 -6.21 -41.10 0.04
C PRO A 34 -7.35 -40.13 -0.29
N LEU A 35 -8.45 -40.20 0.47
CA LEU A 35 -9.63 -39.33 0.36
C LEU A 35 -9.61 -38.11 1.29
N SER A 36 -8.61 -37.95 2.19
CA SER A 36 -8.51 -36.76 3.06
C SER A 36 -8.17 -35.47 2.30
N ILE A 37 -7.87 -35.57 1.00
CA ILE A 37 -7.54 -34.46 0.09
C ILE A 37 -8.69 -34.21 -0.92
N VAL A 38 -9.89 -34.74 -0.67
CA VAL A 38 -11.08 -34.35 -1.44
C VAL A 38 -11.81 -33.26 -0.68
N ALA A 39 -11.52 -32.00 -1.00
CA ALA A 39 -12.35 -30.90 -0.55
C ALA A 39 -13.72 -31.00 -1.25
N ILE A 40 -14.71 -31.56 -0.55
CA ILE A 40 -16.09 -31.62 -1.03
C ILE A 40 -16.69 -30.22 -0.86
N HIS A 41 -16.52 -29.38 -1.88
CA HIS A 41 -17.15 -28.07 -1.92
C HIS A 41 -18.63 -28.20 -2.26
N LYS A 42 -19.49 -27.63 -1.42
CA LYS A 42 -20.94 -27.59 -1.67
C LYS A 42 -21.26 -26.36 -2.51
N THR A 43 -21.74 -26.57 -3.73
CA THR A 43 -22.33 -25.49 -4.54
C THR A 43 -23.83 -25.52 -4.38
N THR A 44 -24.42 -24.44 -3.88
CA THR A 44 -25.88 -24.33 -3.81
C THR A 44 -26.37 -23.58 -5.05
N LEU A 45 -26.79 -24.33 -6.06
CA LEU A 45 -27.39 -23.79 -7.27
C LEU A 45 -28.89 -23.60 -7.08
N ALA A 46 -29.40 -22.46 -7.53
CA ALA A 46 -30.83 -22.17 -7.65
C ALA A 46 -31.12 -21.62 -9.05
N LEU A 47 -30.50 -22.23 -10.07
CA LEU A 47 -30.66 -21.84 -11.46
C LEU A 47 -32.15 -21.88 -11.85
N ASP A 48 -32.67 -20.77 -12.37
CA ASP A 48 -34.02 -20.65 -12.91
C ASP A 48 -33.89 -20.21 -14.36
N GLU A 49 -34.45 -20.96 -15.30
CA GLU A 49 -34.36 -20.65 -16.74
C GLU A 49 -34.96 -19.29 -17.11
N ARG A 50 -35.82 -18.73 -16.25
CA ARG A 50 -36.41 -17.40 -16.44
C ARG A 50 -35.60 -16.29 -15.79
N ALA A 51 -34.62 -16.61 -14.95
CA ALA A 51 -33.68 -15.64 -14.43
C ALA A 51 -32.55 -15.41 -15.43
N TYR A 52 -32.12 -14.16 -15.57
CA TYR A 52 -31.02 -13.81 -16.45
C TYR A 52 -30.22 -12.64 -15.91
N ILE A 53 -28.99 -12.53 -16.38
CA ILE A 53 -28.15 -11.33 -16.26
C ILE A 53 -27.38 -11.16 -17.57
N LYS A 54 -27.31 -9.94 -18.08
CA LYS A 54 -26.65 -9.60 -19.34
C LYS A 54 -25.82 -8.34 -19.17
N ALA A 55 -24.61 -8.35 -19.70
CA ALA A 55 -23.68 -7.23 -19.64
C ALA A 55 -23.50 -6.60 -21.02
N THR A 56 -23.39 -5.27 -21.09
CA THR A 56 -23.16 -4.53 -22.33
C THR A 56 -22.38 -3.23 -22.05
N PRO A 57 -21.38 -2.86 -22.87
CA PRO A 57 -20.87 -3.59 -24.04
C PRO A 57 -20.04 -4.84 -23.68
N ASN A 58 -19.77 -5.70 -24.66
CA ASN A 58 -19.00 -6.95 -24.46
C ASN A 58 -17.48 -6.74 -24.58
N VAL A 59 -17.06 -5.66 -25.24
CA VAL A 59 -15.66 -5.30 -25.46
C VAL A 59 -15.46 -3.89 -24.91
N LEU A 60 -14.43 -3.75 -24.07
CA LEU A 60 -14.07 -2.51 -23.38
C LEU A 60 -12.72 -1.97 -23.88
N GLY A 61 -12.43 -0.69 -23.66
CA GLY A 61 -11.16 -0.05 -23.98
C GLY A 61 -10.91 0.12 -25.48
N LEU A 62 -11.95 0.31 -26.29
CA LEU A 62 -11.84 0.40 -27.76
C LEU A 62 -10.88 1.50 -28.25
N THR A 63 -10.72 2.58 -27.48
CA THR A 63 -9.78 3.67 -27.78
C THR A 63 -8.61 3.72 -26.80
N GLY A 64 -8.27 2.59 -26.19
CA GLY A 64 -7.13 2.44 -25.27
C GLY A 64 -7.41 2.83 -23.83
N GLN A 65 -8.67 3.09 -23.45
CA GLN A 65 -9.02 3.32 -22.05
C GLN A 65 -8.84 2.07 -21.21
N ASN A 66 -8.34 2.26 -19.98
CA ASN A 66 -8.20 1.21 -18.98
C ASN A 66 -9.32 1.22 -17.94
N THR A 67 -10.37 2.01 -18.17
CA THR A 67 -11.55 2.10 -17.31
C THR A 67 -12.79 2.33 -18.18
N GLU A 68 -13.86 1.56 -17.98
CA GLU A 68 -15.09 1.70 -18.78
C GLU A 68 -16.36 1.30 -18.02
N TRP A 69 -17.48 1.93 -18.37
CA TRP A 69 -18.80 1.64 -17.80
C TRP A 69 -19.47 0.46 -18.50
N VAL A 70 -19.90 -0.53 -17.72
CA VAL A 70 -20.72 -1.66 -18.13
C VAL A 70 -22.12 -1.51 -17.56
N THR A 71 -23.13 -1.65 -18.41
CA THR A 71 -24.53 -1.74 -17.97
C THR A 71 -24.92 -3.20 -17.85
N LEU A 72 -25.41 -3.57 -16.66
CA LEU A 72 -26.00 -4.88 -16.40
C LEU A 72 -27.51 -4.75 -16.42
N GLN A 73 -28.18 -5.69 -17.09
CA GLN A 73 -29.63 -5.88 -17.02
C GLN A 73 -29.89 -7.30 -16.53
N TYR A 74 -30.75 -7.43 -15.53
CA TYR A 74 -31.01 -8.72 -14.89
C TYR A 74 -32.46 -8.87 -14.48
N SER A 75 -32.89 -10.12 -14.37
CA SER A 75 -34.20 -10.48 -13.88
C SER A 75 -34.16 -11.76 -13.04
N ASN A 76 -34.99 -11.80 -12.00
CA ASN A 76 -35.27 -12.97 -11.18
C ASN A 76 -36.79 -13.06 -10.99
N PRO A 77 -37.46 -14.19 -11.36
CA PRO A 77 -38.90 -14.36 -11.16
C PRO A 77 -39.31 -14.46 -9.69
N LYS A 78 -38.36 -14.70 -8.78
CA LYS A 78 -38.56 -14.77 -7.33
C LYS A 78 -37.63 -13.78 -6.62
N PRO A 79 -37.82 -12.47 -6.84
CA PRO A 79 -36.89 -11.47 -6.35
C PRO A 79 -36.91 -11.37 -4.82
N ASN A 80 -35.74 -11.13 -4.25
CA ASN A 80 -35.57 -10.78 -2.85
C ASN A 80 -34.75 -9.49 -2.72
N VAL A 81 -34.97 -8.73 -1.65
CA VAL A 81 -34.17 -7.52 -1.35
C VAL A 81 -32.70 -7.84 -1.09
N GLU A 82 -32.39 -9.07 -0.70
CA GLU A 82 -31.03 -9.57 -0.48
C GLU A 82 -30.38 -10.16 -1.74
N ASP A 83 -31.06 -10.13 -2.89
CA ASP A 83 -30.44 -10.54 -4.15
C ASP A 83 -29.30 -9.58 -4.50
N TRP A 84 -28.22 -10.12 -5.03
CA TRP A 84 -27.01 -9.35 -5.31
C TRP A 84 -26.29 -9.84 -6.56
N ILE A 85 -25.49 -8.96 -7.14
CA ILE A 85 -24.68 -9.21 -8.33
C ILE A 85 -23.22 -9.20 -7.93
N GLY A 86 -22.50 -10.27 -8.25
CA GLY A 86 -21.04 -10.33 -8.13
C GLY A 86 -20.36 -10.12 -9.47
N VAL A 87 -19.26 -9.36 -9.46
CA VAL A 87 -18.33 -9.19 -10.59
C VAL A 87 -17.16 -10.14 -10.39
N PHE A 88 -16.86 -10.99 -11.37
CA PHE A 88 -15.79 -11.98 -11.28
C PHE A 88 -14.78 -11.80 -12.41
N SER A 89 -13.50 -11.77 -12.06
CA SER A 89 -12.37 -11.79 -12.99
C SER A 89 -11.26 -12.68 -12.41
N PRO A 90 -10.95 -13.85 -13.00
CA PRO A 90 -11.41 -14.33 -14.31
C PRO A 90 -12.92 -14.61 -14.43
N ALA A 91 -13.44 -14.58 -15.65
CA ALA A 91 -14.85 -14.84 -15.91
C ALA A 91 -15.29 -16.27 -15.54
N ASN A 92 -14.35 -17.22 -15.57
CA ASN A 92 -14.59 -18.59 -15.12
C ASN A 92 -14.35 -18.69 -13.60
N PHE A 93 -15.40 -18.50 -12.82
CA PHE A 93 -15.34 -18.47 -11.35
C PHE A 93 -16.01 -19.70 -10.73
N SER A 94 -15.59 -20.06 -9.51
CA SER A 94 -16.25 -21.09 -8.71
C SER A 94 -17.23 -20.44 -7.74
N ALA A 95 -18.53 -20.68 -7.98
CA ALA A 95 -19.61 -20.32 -7.06
C ALA A 95 -19.75 -21.27 -5.86
N SER A 96 -18.84 -22.23 -5.72
CA SER A 96 -18.86 -23.20 -4.63
C SER A 96 -18.59 -22.50 -3.29
N THR A 97 -19.17 -22.99 -2.21
CA THR A 97 -18.91 -22.44 -0.88
C THR A 97 -17.54 -22.89 -0.38
N CYS A 98 -16.70 -21.93 0.00
CA CYS A 98 -15.43 -22.15 0.69
C CYS A 98 -15.57 -21.57 2.11
N PRO A 99 -15.74 -22.43 3.15
CA PRO A 99 -15.90 -21.96 4.53
C PRO A 99 -14.72 -21.11 5.00
N ALA A 100 -15.00 -20.16 5.89
CA ALA A 100 -13.96 -19.32 6.48
C ALA A 100 -12.96 -20.18 7.30
N GLU A 101 -11.68 -20.05 6.98
CA GLU A 101 -10.59 -20.78 7.65
C GLU A 101 -10.06 -20.01 8.88
N ASN A 102 -10.26 -18.69 8.92
CA ASN A 102 -9.85 -17.80 10.01
C ASN A 102 -10.75 -16.54 10.01
N ARG A 103 -10.47 -15.59 10.92
CA ARG A 103 -11.25 -14.35 11.07
C ARG A 103 -11.04 -13.31 9.95
N GLY A 104 -10.00 -13.45 9.14
CA GLY A 104 -9.73 -12.58 7.99
C GLY A 104 -10.45 -13.03 6.70
N VAL A 105 -11.23 -14.11 6.74
CA VAL A 105 -12.03 -14.57 5.61
C VAL A 105 -13.50 -14.19 5.83
N ASP A 106 -13.95 -13.16 5.13
CA ASP A 106 -15.29 -12.60 5.26
C ASP A 106 -16.28 -13.13 4.21
N PRO A 107 -17.60 -13.02 4.46
CA PRO A 107 -18.62 -13.23 3.44
C PRO A 107 -18.52 -12.20 2.30
N PRO A 108 -18.89 -12.56 1.05
CA PRO A 108 -19.45 -13.85 0.64
C PRO A 108 -18.41 -14.98 0.54
N LEU A 109 -18.72 -16.11 1.17
CA LEU A 109 -17.84 -17.29 1.30
C LEU A 109 -17.81 -18.15 0.03
N LEU A 110 -17.40 -17.55 -1.08
CA LEU A 110 -17.23 -18.20 -2.37
C LEU A 110 -15.77 -18.62 -2.58
N CYS A 111 -15.55 -19.75 -3.25
CA CYS A 111 -14.19 -20.21 -3.57
C CYS A 111 -13.46 -19.30 -4.57
N SER A 112 -14.20 -18.50 -5.34
CA SER A 112 -13.65 -17.37 -6.08
C SER A 112 -14.21 -16.09 -5.49
N ALA A 113 -13.37 -15.28 -4.85
CA ALA A 113 -13.79 -13.96 -4.38
C ALA A 113 -14.22 -13.09 -5.58
N PRO A 114 -15.41 -12.45 -5.55
CA PRO A 114 -15.75 -11.42 -6.52
C PRO A 114 -14.78 -10.23 -6.40
N ILE A 115 -14.51 -9.56 -7.52
CA ILE A 115 -13.77 -8.28 -7.57
C ILE A 115 -14.51 -7.23 -6.74
N LYS A 116 -15.83 -7.17 -6.95
CA LYS A 116 -16.79 -6.32 -6.24
C LYS A 116 -18.20 -6.88 -6.40
N TYR A 117 -19.15 -6.36 -5.64
CA TYR A 117 -20.53 -6.80 -5.67
C TYR A 117 -21.51 -5.69 -5.29
N GLN A 118 -22.77 -5.82 -5.70
CA GLN A 118 -23.81 -4.85 -5.39
C GLN A 118 -25.18 -5.50 -5.27
N TYR A 119 -26.04 -4.99 -4.39
CA TYR A 119 -27.42 -5.44 -4.29
C TYR A 119 -28.22 -5.14 -5.55
N ALA A 120 -29.08 -6.07 -5.94
CA ALA A 120 -29.90 -5.99 -7.13
C ALA A 120 -30.89 -4.80 -7.13
N ASN A 121 -31.21 -4.27 -5.96
CA ASN A 121 -32.09 -3.12 -5.78
C ASN A 121 -31.36 -1.75 -5.73
N PHE A 122 -30.02 -1.70 -5.79
CA PHE A 122 -29.22 -0.50 -5.58
C PHE A 122 -29.67 0.72 -6.40
N SER A 123 -29.76 0.57 -7.72
CA SER A 123 -30.25 1.59 -8.66
C SER A 123 -31.67 1.32 -9.15
N SER A 124 -32.30 0.24 -8.70
CA SER A 124 -33.61 -0.25 -9.16
C SER A 124 -34.52 -0.53 -7.97
N ASN A 125 -35.05 0.52 -7.34
CA ASN A 125 -35.87 0.43 -6.13
C ASN A 125 -37.11 -0.49 -6.27
N SER A 126 -37.61 -0.68 -7.48
CA SER A 126 -38.74 -1.57 -7.81
C SER A 126 -38.33 -3.02 -8.05
N TYR A 127 -37.05 -3.39 -7.90
CA TYR A 127 -36.57 -4.76 -8.10
C TYR A 127 -37.34 -5.78 -7.24
N LYS A 128 -37.61 -5.44 -5.98
CA LYS A 128 -38.32 -6.33 -5.04
C LYS A 128 -39.73 -6.73 -5.49
N THR A 129 -40.38 -5.92 -6.34
CA THR A 129 -41.73 -6.19 -6.84
C THR A 129 -41.71 -6.70 -8.28
N THR A 130 -40.83 -6.15 -9.11
CA THR A 130 -40.80 -6.43 -10.55
C THR A 130 -39.90 -7.60 -10.92
N GLY A 131 -38.93 -7.92 -10.06
CA GLY A 131 -37.86 -8.86 -10.33
C GLY A 131 -37.00 -8.46 -11.52
N LYS A 132 -36.93 -7.16 -11.85
CA LYS A 132 -36.14 -6.61 -12.94
C LYS A 132 -35.30 -5.46 -12.42
N GLY A 133 -34.05 -5.41 -12.83
CA GLY A 133 -33.15 -4.35 -12.43
C GLY A 133 -32.07 -4.07 -13.46
N SER A 134 -31.43 -2.92 -13.29
CA SER A 134 -30.24 -2.55 -14.03
C SER A 134 -29.30 -1.77 -13.12
N VAL A 135 -28.00 -2.06 -13.24
CA VAL A 135 -26.93 -1.34 -12.55
C VAL A 135 -25.83 -0.98 -13.56
N LYS A 136 -25.23 0.20 -13.37
CA LYS A 136 -24.03 0.60 -14.11
C LYS A 136 -22.83 0.43 -13.20
N LEU A 137 -21.84 -0.31 -13.67
CA LEU A 137 -20.59 -0.57 -12.96
C LEU A 137 -19.43 -0.03 -13.78
N GLN A 138 -18.47 0.62 -13.14
CA GLN A 138 -17.24 1.05 -13.76
C GLN A 138 -16.18 -0.04 -13.56
N LEU A 139 -15.67 -0.64 -14.62
CA LEU A 139 -14.62 -1.64 -14.55
C LEU A 139 -13.27 -1.04 -14.89
N ILE A 140 -12.21 -1.56 -14.26
CA ILE A 140 -10.82 -1.25 -14.57
C ILE A 140 -10.15 -2.43 -15.29
N ASN A 141 -9.18 -2.14 -16.15
CA ASN A 141 -8.40 -3.15 -16.86
C ASN A 141 -7.30 -3.71 -15.95
N GLN A 142 -7.62 -4.81 -15.30
CA GLN A 142 -6.71 -5.52 -14.41
C GLN A 142 -6.37 -6.92 -14.93
N ARG A 143 -6.21 -7.07 -16.26
CA ARG A 143 -6.01 -8.36 -16.95
C ARG A 143 -7.26 -9.24 -16.96
N SER A 144 -7.19 -10.37 -17.66
CA SER A 144 -8.26 -11.36 -17.80
C SER A 144 -9.60 -10.78 -18.33
N ASP A 145 -10.60 -11.64 -18.45
CA ASP A 145 -11.99 -11.31 -18.75
C ASP A 145 -12.85 -11.19 -17.48
N PHE A 146 -14.11 -10.76 -17.66
CA PHE A 146 -15.12 -10.57 -16.62
C PHE A 146 -16.40 -11.38 -16.91
N SER A 147 -17.01 -11.90 -15.85
CA SER A 147 -18.40 -12.38 -15.84
C SER A 147 -19.15 -11.77 -14.66
N PHE A 148 -20.47 -11.69 -14.79
CA PHE A 148 -21.37 -11.17 -13.77
C PHE A 148 -22.35 -12.26 -13.37
N ALA A 149 -22.60 -12.39 -12.08
CA ALA A 149 -23.46 -13.44 -11.57
C ALA A 149 -24.49 -12.89 -10.59
N LEU A 150 -25.74 -13.30 -10.77
CA LEU A 150 -26.86 -12.96 -9.90
C LEU A 150 -27.03 -14.06 -8.84
N PHE A 151 -27.10 -13.66 -7.58
CA PHE A 151 -27.27 -14.52 -6.43
C PHE A 151 -28.53 -14.16 -5.64
N THR A 152 -29.10 -15.17 -4.98
CA THR A 152 -30.13 -15.02 -3.93
C THR A 152 -29.55 -15.41 -2.57
N GLY A 153 -30.25 -15.11 -1.47
CA GLY A 153 -29.89 -15.56 -0.11
C GLY A 153 -28.83 -14.72 0.60
N GLY A 154 -28.63 -13.48 0.14
CA GLY A 154 -27.67 -12.55 0.73
C GLY A 154 -26.21 -12.97 0.56
N LEU A 155 -25.32 -12.24 1.22
CA LEU A 155 -23.88 -12.51 1.19
C LEU A 155 -23.49 -13.72 2.05
N THR A 156 -24.29 -14.06 3.06
CA THR A 156 -23.99 -15.14 4.02
C THR A 156 -24.40 -16.53 3.53
N SER A 157 -25.42 -16.63 2.68
CA SER A 157 -25.90 -17.91 2.12
C SER A 157 -26.19 -17.80 0.62
N PRO A 158 -25.20 -17.38 -0.19
CA PRO A 158 -25.42 -17.07 -1.59
C PRO A 158 -25.76 -18.33 -2.39
N LYS A 159 -26.79 -18.22 -3.23
CA LYS A 159 -27.16 -19.25 -4.21
C LYS A 159 -27.11 -18.66 -5.61
N LEU A 160 -26.32 -19.28 -6.48
CA LEU A 160 -26.17 -18.81 -7.85
C LEU A 160 -27.46 -19.05 -8.64
N VAL A 161 -27.97 -17.99 -9.27
CA VAL A 161 -29.23 -18.00 -10.04
C VAL A 161 -28.99 -17.84 -11.53
N ALA A 162 -28.13 -16.89 -11.94
CA ALA A 162 -27.83 -16.65 -13.34
C ALA A 162 -26.39 -16.14 -13.52
N VAL A 163 -25.80 -16.39 -14.69
CA VAL A 163 -24.47 -15.91 -15.09
C VAL A 163 -24.59 -15.21 -16.44
N SER A 164 -23.88 -14.12 -16.63
CA SER A 164 -23.93 -13.31 -17.85
C SER A 164 -23.04 -13.84 -18.97
N ASN A 165 -23.16 -13.21 -20.13
CA ASN A 165 -22.08 -13.22 -21.12
C ASN A 165 -20.77 -12.67 -20.54
N LYS A 166 -19.65 -13.07 -21.14
CA LYS A 166 -18.33 -12.53 -20.83
C LYS A 166 -18.16 -11.12 -21.39
N VAL A 167 -17.35 -10.32 -20.71
CA VAL A 167 -16.90 -8.98 -21.11
C VAL A 167 -15.37 -8.93 -20.96
N SER A 168 -14.67 -8.26 -21.88
CA SER A 168 -13.20 -8.12 -21.80
C SER A 168 -12.75 -6.78 -22.36
N PHE A 169 -11.65 -6.24 -21.83
CA PHE A 169 -10.93 -5.18 -22.52
C PHE A 169 -10.32 -5.71 -23.84
N VAL A 170 -10.14 -4.83 -24.83
CA VAL A 170 -9.51 -5.15 -26.12
C VAL A 170 -8.13 -5.76 -25.91
N ASN A 171 -7.35 -5.18 -25.00
CA ASN A 171 -6.04 -5.68 -24.60
C ASN A 171 -6.00 -5.79 -23.06
N PRO A 172 -6.39 -6.93 -22.49
CA PRO A 172 -6.32 -7.14 -21.04
C PRO A 172 -4.89 -7.03 -20.49
N ASN A 173 -3.90 -7.27 -21.34
CA ASN A 173 -2.49 -7.28 -20.93
C ASN A 173 -1.82 -5.91 -21.05
N ALA A 174 -2.55 -4.85 -21.42
CA ALA A 174 -2.01 -3.51 -21.62
C ALA A 174 -1.18 -3.04 -20.40
N PRO A 175 -0.11 -2.24 -20.61
CA PRO A 175 0.60 -1.59 -19.52
C PRO A 175 -0.29 -0.51 -18.89
N VAL A 176 -0.53 -0.60 -17.58
CA VAL A 176 -1.48 0.24 -16.85
C VAL A 176 -0.93 0.72 -15.50
N TYR A 177 -1.53 1.81 -15.01
CA TYR A 177 -1.39 2.33 -13.64
C TYR A 177 0.07 2.62 -13.23
N PRO A 178 0.82 3.43 -13.99
CA PRO A 178 2.18 3.79 -13.59
C PRO A 178 2.16 4.61 -12.30
N ARG A 179 3.16 4.34 -11.45
CA ARG A 179 3.40 5.03 -10.19
C ARG A 179 4.88 5.37 -10.10
N LEU A 180 5.14 6.63 -9.83
CA LEU A 180 6.47 7.20 -9.66
C LEU A 180 6.92 7.03 -8.22
N ALA A 181 8.20 6.73 -8.03
CA ALA A 181 8.86 6.82 -6.73
C ALA A 181 10.28 7.31 -6.94
N GLN A 182 10.80 8.10 -5.99
CA GLN A 182 12.20 8.53 -6.05
C GLN A 182 13.13 7.32 -6.02
N GLY A 183 14.19 7.39 -6.82
CA GLY A 183 15.21 6.36 -6.92
C GLY A 183 16.24 6.42 -5.77
N LYS A 184 17.35 5.72 -5.96
CA LYS A 184 18.43 5.65 -4.95
C LYS A 184 19.24 6.94 -4.82
N THR A 185 19.17 7.80 -5.83
CA THR A 185 19.82 9.11 -5.87
C THR A 185 18.82 10.19 -6.22
N TRP A 186 19.11 11.44 -5.87
CA TRP A 186 18.22 12.59 -6.08
C TRP A 186 17.85 12.84 -7.55
N ASN A 187 18.73 12.42 -8.48
CA ASN A 187 18.58 12.55 -9.93
C ASN A 187 18.09 11.26 -10.60
N GLU A 188 17.44 10.37 -9.84
CA GLU A 188 16.82 9.14 -10.33
C GLU A 188 15.34 9.12 -9.96
N MET A 189 14.47 8.84 -10.95
CA MET A 189 13.05 8.56 -10.75
C MET A 189 12.77 7.14 -11.22
N THR A 190 11.94 6.41 -10.49
CA THR A 190 11.46 5.11 -10.95
C THR A 190 10.06 5.25 -11.52
N VAL A 191 9.77 4.49 -12.58
CA VAL A 191 8.43 4.30 -13.11
C VAL A 191 8.10 2.83 -12.91
N THR A 192 7.16 2.54 -12.00
CA THR A 192 6.66 1.18 -11.79
C THR A 192 5.26 1.06 -12.38
N TRP A 193 4.97 0.02 -13.17
CA TRP A 193 3.66 -0.21 -13.78
C TRP A 193 3.29 -1.70 -13.78
N THR A 194 2.03 -2.01 -14.09
CA THR A 194 1.52 -3.39 -14.15
C THR A 194 1.16 -3.75 -15.59
N SER A 195 1.38 -5.00 -16.01
CA SER A 195 0.88 -5.51 -17.29
C SER A 195 0.57 -7.00 -17.23
N GLY A 196 0.00 -7.54 -18.31
CA GLY A 196 -0.17 -8.98 -18.49
C GLY A 196 0.97 -9.65 -19.25
N TYR A 197 2.03 -8.92 -19.60
CA TYR A 197 3.15 -9.45 -20.39
C TYR A 197 4.32 -9.86 -19.50
N GLY A 198 4.64 -11.15 -19.51
CA GLY A 198 5.87 -11.65 -18.90
C GLY A 198 7.09 -11.37 -19.77
N ILE A 199 8.29 -11.47 -19.19
CA ILE A 199 9.55 -11.32 -19.96
C ILE A 199 9.74 -12.38 -21.06
N SER A 200 9.01 -13.49 -20.97
CA SER A 200 8.94 -14.53 -22.00
C SER A 200 8.00 -14.18 -23.17
N GLU A 201 7.22 -13.10 -23.05
CA GLU A 201 6.26 -12.65 -24.07
C GLU A 201 6.65 -11.31 -24.68
N ALA A 202 7.16 -10.38 -23.85
CA ALA A 202 7.54 -9.04 -24.26
C ALA A 202 8.76 -8.53 -23.47
N GLU A 203 9.56 -7.68 -24.11
CA GLU A 203 10.58 -6.89 -23.43
C GLU A 203 9.97 -5.57 -22.94
N PRO A 204 9.90 -5.33 -21.62
CA PRO A 204 9.33 -4.10 -21.06
C PRO A 204 10.36 -2.98 -21.02
N PHE A 205 9.93 -1.77 -21.37
CA PHE A 205 10.76 -0.57 -21.32
C PHE A 205 9.92 0.69 -21.09
N VAL A 206 10.58 1.79 -20.75
CA VAL A 206 9.99 3.13 -20.72
C VAL A 206 10.69 3.97 -21.77
N GLU A 207 9.92 4.56 -22.70
CA GLU A 207 10.43 5.65 -23.54
C GLU A 207 10.21 6.97 -22.82
N TRP A 208 11.26 7.77 -22.64
CA TRP A 208 11.16 9.01 -21.90
C TRP A 208 12.20 10.05 -22.31
N GLY A 209 11.97 11.30 -21.93
CA GLY A 209 12.91 12.40 -22.14
C GLY A 209 12.31 13.77 -21.78
N PRO A 210 13.09 14.85 -21.88
CA PRO A 210 12.58 16.20 -21.66
C PRO A 210 11.43 16.51 -22.62
N LYS A 211 10.43 17.27 -22.17
CA LYS A 211 9.31 17.72 -22.99
C LYS A 211 9.83 18.57 -24.16
N GLY A 212 9.54 18.13 -25.39
CA GLY A 212 10.05 18.76 -26.61
C GLY A 212 11.50 18.42 -26.96
N GLY A 213 12.16 17.54 -26.19
CA GLY A 213 13.52 17.07 -26.42
C GLY A 213 13.59 15.65 -26.99
N ASN A 214 14.82 15.13 -27.08
CA ASN A 214 15.08 13.76 -27.50
C ASN A 214 14.56 12.75 -26.48
N ARG A 215 14.01 11.63 -26.97
CA ARG A 215 13.55 10.51 -26.15
C ARG A 215 14.51 9.34 -26.24
N VAL A 216 14.63 8.60 -25.15
CA VAL A 216 15.43 7.38 -25.03
C VAL A 216 14.58 6.26 -24.44
N LYS A 217 14.93 5.00 -24.72
CA LYS A 217 14.31 3.83 -24.09
C LYS A 217 15.18 3.35 -22.93
N SER A 218 14.59 3.20 -21.75
CA SER A 218 15.22 2.60 -20.57
C SER A 218 14.57 1.24 -20.27
N PRO A 219 15.35 0.19 -19.99
CA PRO A 219 14.80 -1.13 -19.69
C PRO A 219 14.04 -1.13 -18.36
N ALA A 220 13.23 -2.16 -18.13
CA ALA A 220 12.60 -2.39 -16.84
C ALA A 220 12.91 -3.78 -16.27
N GLY A 221 13.18 -3.83 -14.96
CA GLY A 221 13.16 -5.09 -14.23
C GLY A 221 11.72 -5.55 -14.04
N THR A 222 11.47 -6.85 -14.12
CA THR A 222 10.12 -7.43 -13.98
C THR A 222 10.06 -8.35 -12.78
N LEU A 223 9.06 -8.15 -11.93
CA LEU A 223 8.75 -8.96 -10.77
C LEU A 223 7.30 -9.43 -10.82
N THR A 224 7.02 -10.54 -10.16
CA THR A 224 5.69 -11.04 -9.89
C THR A 224 5.74 -11.91 -8.63
N PHE A 225 4.59 -12.33 -8.14
CA PHE A 225 4.45 -13.31 -7.06
C PHE A 225 3.33 -14.28 -7.41
N ASP A 226 3.40 -15.48 -6.85
CA ASP A 226 2.40 -16.52 -7.06
C ASP A 226 1.58 -16.79 -5.78
N ARG A 227 0.58 -17.66 -5.92
CA ARG A 227 -0.31 -18.04 -4.83
C ARG A 227 0.45 -18.57 -3.62
N ASN A 228 1.50 -19.35 -3.84
CA ASN A 228 2.24 -20.02 -2.78
C ASN A 228 3.24 -19.09 -2.08
N THR A 229 3.48 -17.91 -2.65
CA THR A 229 4.25 -16.84 -2.03
C THR A 229 3.47 -16.21 -0.85
N MET A 230 2.14 -16.29 -0.85
CA MET A 230 1.30 -15.79 0.26
C MET A 230 1.41 -16.71 1.49
N CYS A 231 1.44 -16.10 2.68
CA CYS A 231 1.65 -16.80 3.95
C CYS A 231 0.36 -17.44 4.51
N GLY A 232 -0.83 -17.00 4.11
CA GLY A 232 -2.08 -17.54 4.64
C GLY A 232 -3.35 -17.08 3.94
N ALA A 233 -4.50 -17.50 4.44
CA ALA A 233 -5.81 -17.13 3.93
C ALA A 233 -6.27 -15.74 4.46
N PRO A 234 -7.00 -14.93 3.66
CA PRO A 234 -7.52 -15.24 2.32
C PRO A 234 -6.52 -15.14 1.16
N ALA A 235 -5.35 -14.49 1.33
CA ALA A 235 -4.40 -14.23 0.24
C ALA A 235 -3.98 -15.48 -0.55
N ARG A 236 -3.71 -16.58 0.15
CA ARG A 236 -3.29 -17.87 -0.43
C ARG A 236 -4.47 -18.68 -0.99
N THR A 237 -5.71 -18.38 -0.58
CA THR A 237 -6.90 -19.21 -0.85
C THR A 237 -7.93 -18.46 -1.68
N VAL A 238 -9.05 -18.04 -1.08
CA VAL A 238 -10.22 -17.49 -1.78
C VAL A 238 -9.98 -16.10 -2.38
N GLY A 239 -9.09 -15.31 -1.77
CA GLY A 239 -8.77 -13.96 -2.19
C GLY A 239 -7.65 -13.88 -3.22
N TRP A 240 -7.01 -15.01 -3.56
CA TRP A 240 -5.97 -15.05 -4.58
C TRP A 240 -6.49 -14.59 -5.94
N ARG A 241 -5.77 -13.66 -6.54
CA ARG A 241 -5.89 -13.29 -7.94
C ARG A 241 -4.51 -13.05 -8.51
N ASP A 242 -4.28 -13.51 -9.73
CA ASP A 242 -2.99 -13.34 -10.42
C ASP A 242 -2.66 -11.84 -10.61
N PRO A 243 -1.49 -11.36 -10.12
CA PRO A 243 -1.12 -9.95 -10.19
C PRO A 243 -0.58 -9.53 -11.57
N GLY A 244 -0.42 -10.47 -12.51
CA GLY A 244 0.31 -10.25 -13.75
C GLY A 244 1.78 -10.01 -13.47
N TYR A 245 2.33 -8.97 -14.10
CA TYR A 245 3.74 -8.61 -13.98
C TYR A 245 3.88 -7.14 -13.60
N THR A 246 4.70 -6.88 -12.59
CA THR A 246 5.08 -5.53 -12.17
C THR A 246 6.46 -5.21 -12.73
N HIS A 247 6.55 -4.11 -13.46
CA HIS A 247 7.80 -3.68 -14.10
C HIS A 247 8.26 -2.37 -13.49
N THR A 248 9.57 -2.23 -13.25
CA THR A 248 10.17 -0.97 -12.76
C THR A 248 11.30 -0.56 -13.67
N SER A 249 11.19 0.63 -14.28
CA SER A 249 12.27 1.29 -15.02
C SER A 249 12.90 2.41 -14.19
N PHE A 250 14.18 2.67 -14.42
CA PHE A 250 14.99 3.66 -13.70
C PHE A 250 15.40 4.78 -14.66
N LEU A 251 14.83 5.96 -14.46
CA LEU A 251 15.07 7.17 -15.24
C LEU A 251 16.15 7.99 -14.54
N LYS A 252 17.40 7.85 -15.02
CA LYS A 252 18.61 8.38 -14.39
C LYS A 252 19.08 9.67 -15.04
N GLU A 253 20.02 10.36 -14.39
CA GLU A 253 20.61 11.60 -14.89
C GLU A 253 19.56 12.70 -15.13
N LEU A 254 18.58 12.76 -14.22
CA LEU A 254 17.56 13.81 -14.25
C LEU A 254 18.18 15.17 -13.97
N TRP A 255 17.72 16.17 -14.70
CA TRP A 255 18.18 17.53 -14.52
C TRP A 255 17.29 18.17 -13.44
N PRO A 256 17.87 18.65 -12.33
CA PRO A 256 17.08 19.41 -11.37
C PRO A 256 16.60 20.68 -12.06
N ASN A 257 15.50 21.23 -11.56
CA ASN A 257 14.89 22.44 -12.09
C ASN A 257 15.94 23.56 -12.29
N ARG A 258 16.47 23.72 -13.52
CA ARG A 258 17.53 24.69 -13.86
C ARG A 258 16.96 26.10 -13.88
N GLN A 259 16.91 26.78 -12.74
CA GLN A 259 16.57 28.21 -12.73
C GLN A 259 17.68 29.13 -13.28
N ASP A 260 18.91 28.62 -13.47
CA ASP A 260 20.11 29.47 -13.61
C ASP A 260 20.87 29.36 -14.95
N GLN A 261 20.19 29.26 -16.09
CA GLN A 261 20.84 29.55 -17.39
C GLN A 261 19.94 30.36 -18.30
N GLN A 262 20.50 31.43 -18.87
CA GLN A 262 19.89 32.25 -19.93
C GLN A 262 19.48 31.36 -21.11
N LEU A 263 18.20 30.98 -21.16
CA LEU A 263 17.59 30.26 -22.27
C LEU A 263 17.28 31.21 -23.44
N PRO A 264 17.27 30.72 -24.69
CA PRO A 264 16.88 31.52 -25.86
C PRO A 264 15.50 32.14 -25.67
N LYS A 265 15.36 33.43 -25.98
CA LYS A 265 14.10 34.18 -25.88
C LYS A 265 12.98 33.46 -26.66
N GLY A 266 11.93 33.00 -25.98
CA GLY A 266 10.68 32.58 -26.63
C GLY A 266 9.91 31.41 -26.02
N LEU A 267 10.50 30.62 -25.11
CA LEU A 267 9.81 29.53 -24.40
C LEU A 267 9.75 29.81 -22.90
N LEU A 268 8.57 29.63 -22.30
CA LEU A 268 8.36 29.76 -20.85
C LEU A 268 9.20 28.69 -20.13
N LEU A 269 10.07 29.13 -19.21
CA LEU A 269 11.02 28.30 -18.42
C LEU A 269 10.36 27.08 -17.75
N GLN A 270 9.06 27.19 -17.44
CA GLN A 270 8.27 26.20 -16.72
C GLN A 270 7.81 25.01 -17.58
N GLU A 271 7.77 25.16 -18.91
CA GLU A 271 7.34 24.07 -19.82
C GLU A 271 8.49 23.19 -20.30
N LEU A 272 9.73 23.70 -20.25
CA LEU A 272 10.97 22.99 -20.67
C LEU A 272 11.52 22.04 -19.59
N MET A 273 10.92 21.99 -18.40
CA MET A 273 11.43 21.24 -17.22
C MET A 273 10.65 19.96 -16.89
N LYS A 274 9.66 19.63 -17.71
CA LYS A 274 8.89 18.40 -17.55
C LYS A 274 9.55 17.27 -18.34
N TYR A 275 9.53 16.08 -17.78
CA TYR A 275 9.83 14.86 -18.50
C TYR A 275 8.53 14.22 -18.96
N ILE A 276 8.56 13.69 -20.17
CA ILE A 276 7.49 12.89 -20.74
C ILE A 276 7.93 11.43 -20.71
N TYR A 277 7.00 10.51 -20.44
CA TYR A 277 7.27 9.09 -20.54
C TYR A 277 6.08 8.28 -21.08
N LYS A 278 6.38 7.13 -21.68
CA LYS A 278 5.43 6.12 -22.14
C LYS A 278 5.91 4.73 -21.73
N LEU A 279 4.97 3.89 -21.33
CA LEU A 279 5.21 2.48 -21.03
C LEU A 279 5.18 1.71 -22.35
N GLY A 280 6.19 0.86 -22.57
CA GLY A 280 6.35 0.11 -23.79
C GLY A 280 6.58 -1.37 -23.51
N HIS A 281 6.01 -2.22 -24.36
CA HIS A 281 6.25 -3.66 -24.41
C HIS A 281 6.53 -4.08 -25.83
N ARG A 282 7.76 -4.54 -26.10
CA ARG A 282 8.15 -5.07 -27.40
C ARG A 282 7.91 -6.58 -27.42
N LEU A 283 6.85 -7.01 -28.10
CA LEU A 283 6.56 -8.43 -28.29
C LEU A 283 7.63 -9.08 -29.15
N PHE A 284 7.87 -10.39 -28.97
CA PHE A 284 8.86 -11.12 -29.78
C PHE A 284 8.51 -11.23 -31.28
N ASN A 285 7.27 -10.92 -31.66
CA ASN A 285 6.87 -10.78 -33.06
C ASN A 285 7.23 -9.41 -33.67
N GLY A 286 7.85 -8.52 -32.90
CA GLY A 286 8.28 -7.16 -33.31
C GLY A 286 7.26 -6.05 -33.07
N THR A 287 6.02 -6.38 -32.68
CA THR A 287 5.00 -5.37 -32.35
C THR A 287 5.32 -4.69 -31.03
N GLU A 288 5.25 -3.36 -31.00
CA GLU A 288 5.35 -2.59 -29.76
C GLU A 288 3.96 -2.15 -29.29
N ILE A 289 3.62 -2.52 -28.05
CA ILE A 289 2.42 -2.07 -27.36
C ILE A 289 2.80 -0.88 -26.48
N TRP A 290 2.00 0.17 -26.53
CA TRP A 290 2.28 1.44 -25.87
C TRP A 290 1.13 1.88 -24.97
N SER A 291 1.46 2.50 -23.84
CA SER A 291 0.50 3.27 -23.05
C SER A 291 0.20 4.63 -23.68
N GLU A 292 -0.70 5.37 -23.04
CA GLU A 292 -0.77 6.82 -23.22
C GLU A 292 0.50 7.53 -22.73
N GLU A 293 0.57 8.83 -23.01
CA GLU A 293 1.70 9.67 -22.60
C GLU A 293 1.48 10.26 -21.22
N TYR A 294 2.46 10.06 -20.34
CA TYR A 294 2.47 10.62 -18.99
C TYR A 294 3.58 11.68 -18.87
N GLN A 295 3.53 12.49 -17.81
CA GLN A 295 4.53 13.52 -17.57
C GLN A 295 4.82 13.69 -16.07
N PHE A 296 6.05 14.07 -15.74
CA PHE A 296 6.44 14.43 -14.37
C PHE A 296 7.46 15.57 -14.38
N LYS A 297 7.71 16.14 -13.20
CA LYS A 297 8.78 17.10 -12.97
C LYS A 297 9.87 16.44 -12.12
N ALA A 298 11.13 16.60 -12.52
CA ALA A 298 12.24 16.07 -11.73
C ALA A 298 12.33 16.76 -10.36
N SER A 299 12.74 16.00 -9.35
CA SER A 299 12.92 16.51 -7.99
C SER A 299 14.00 17.62 -7.96
N PRO A 300 13.88 18.59 -7.04
CA PRO A 300 14.94 19.54 -6.74
C PRO A 300 16.20 18.81 -6.27
N PHE A 301 17.38 19.39 -6.49
CA PHE A 301 18.59 18.85 -5.88
C PHE A 301 18.54 19.03 -4.34
N PRO A 302 19.17 18.15 -3.54
CA PRO A 302 19.16 18.25 -2.08
C PRO A 302 19.76 19.59 -1.62
N GLY A 303 18.95 20.38 -0.91
CA GLY A 303 19.26 21.72 -0.44
C GLY A 303 18.88 22.87 -1.38
N GLN A 304 18.22 22.59 -2.50
CA GLN A 304 17.73 23.63 -3.40
C GLN A 304 16.76 24.57 -2.68
N ASN A 305 17.04 25.88 -2.72
CA ASN A 305 16.15 26.89 -2.15
C ASN A 305 15.05 27.24 -3.17
N SER A 306 13.92 26.55 -3.05
CA SER A 306 12.71 26.79 -3.84
C SER A 306 11.48 26.46 -3.02
N LEU A 307 10.33 27.02 -3.40
CA LEU A 307 9.05 26.58 -2.83
C LEU A 307 8.84 25.08 -3.08
N GLN A 308 8.53 24.32 -2.03
CA GLN A 308 8.39 22.86 -2.05
C GLN A 308 7.17 22.43 -1.26
N HIS A 309 6.32 21.57 -1.85
CA HIS A 309 5.07 21.10 -1.27
C HIS A 309 5.04 19.58 -1.12
N VAL A 310 4.78 19.10 0.09
CA VAL A 310 4.77 17.67 0.44
C VAL A 310 3.42 17.34 1.05
N VAL A 311 2.75 16.29 0.58
CA VAL A 311 1.53 15.77 1.22
C VAL A 311 1.82 14.47 1.95
N ILE A 312 1.25 14.31 3.15
CA ILE A 312 1.49 13.17 4.04
C ILE A 312 0.16 12.74 4.68
N PHE A 313 -0.13 11.43 4.64
CA PHE A 313 -1.27 10.78 5.30
C PHE A 313 -1.03 9.27 5.40
N GLY A 314 -1.64 8.58 6.35
CA GLY A 314 -1.75 7.12 6.39
C GLY A 314 -3.17 6.66 6.04
N ASP A 315 -3.36 5.35 5.91
CA ASP A 315 -4.67 4.71 6.11
C ASP A 315 -5.75 5.15 5.10
N LEU A 316 -5.34 5.42 3.86
CA LEU A 316 -6.25 5.89 2.80
C LEU A 316 -7.26 4.80 2.42
N GLY A 317 -6.78 3.58 2.24
CA GLY A 317 -7.51 2.48 1.63
C GLY A 317 -8.03 2.78 0.23
N LYS A 318 -9.12 2.12 -0.14
CA LYS A 318 -9.80 2.28 -1.43
C LYS A 318 -11.31 2.41 -1.26
N ALA A 319 -12.00 2.81 -2.31
CA ALA A 319 -13.44 2.58 -2.44
C ALA A 319 -13.88 2.65 -3.90
N GLU A 320 -14.99 1.99 -4.21
CA GLU A 320 -15.57 1.97 -5.55
C GLU A 320 -16.29 3.29 -5.88
N ALA A 321 -15.82 3.99 -6.93
CA ALA A 321 -16.42 5.24 -7.39
C ALA A 321 -17.84 5.08 -7.95
N ASP A 322 -18.21 3.87 -8.38
CA ASP A 322 -19.57 3.54 -8.82
C ASP A 322 -20.52 3.16 -7.67
N GLY A 323 -20.03 3.19 -6.42
CA GLY A 323 -20.78 2.88 -5.21
C GLY A 323 -20.97 1.38 -4.96
N SER A 324 -20.29 0.50 -5.70
CA SER A 324 -20.27 -0.94 -5.41
C SER A 324 -19.74 -1.24 -4.02
N ASN A 325 -20.15 -2.37 -3.49
CA ASN A 325 -19.55 -2.96 -2.30
C ASN A 325 -18.45 -3.94 -2.68
N GLU A 326 -17.62 -4.32 -1.72
CA GLU A 326 -16.46 -5.19 -1.90
C GLU A 326 -15.93 -5.65 -0.54
N PHE A 327 -14.99 -6.60 -0.55
CA PHE A 327 -14.31 -7.00 0.69
C PHE A 327 -13.56 -5.82 1.30
N ASN A 328 -13.46 -5.80 2.62
CA ASN A 328 -12.75 -4.76 3.37
C ASN A 328 -13.19 -3.34 3.00
N ASN A 329 -14.49 -3.12 2.70
CA ASN A 329 -15.03 -1.82 2.33
C ASN A 329 -15.37 -0.96 3.56
N TYR A 330 -14.36 -0.53 4.30
CA TYR A 330 -14.49 0.28 5.52
C TYR A 330 -13.66 1.56 5.47
N GLN A 331 -13.34 2.06 4.27
CA GLN A 331 -12.58 3.31 4.06
C GLN A 331 -13.40 4.42 3.37
N PRO A 332 -14.48 4.91 4.02
CA PRO A 332 -15.41 5.85 3.40
C PRO A 332 -14.78 7.22 3.04
N GLY A 333 -13.65 7.60 3.66
CA GLY A 333 -12.94 8.84 3.34
C GLY A 333 -12.03 8.75 2.11
N SER A 334 -11.76 7.53 1.60
CA SER A 334 -10.72 7.26 0.59
C SER A 334 -10.86 8.09 -0.69
N LEU A 335 -12.06 8.10 -1.27
CA LEU A 335 -12.34 8.84 -2.51
C LEU A 335 -12.25 10.36 -2.30
N ASN A 336 -12.63 10.87 -1.13
CA ASN A 336 -12.57 12.30 -0.82
C ASN A 336 -11.11 12.77 -0.71
N THR A 337 -10.28 12.04 0.03
CA THR A 337 -8.85 12.35 0.18
C THR A 337 -8.15 12.31 -1.18
N THR A 338 -8.37 11.23 -1.95
CA THR A 338 -7.86 11.09 -3.33
C THR A 338 -8.28 12.28 -4.19
N LYS A 339 -9.56 12.67 -4.15
CA LYS A 339 -10.11 13.79 -4.91
C LYS A 339 -9.47 15.13 -4.55
N GLN A 340 -9.25 15.43 -3.27
CA GLN A 340 -8.64 16.69 -2.86
C GLN A 340 -7.17 16.78 -3.30
N ILE A 341 -6.43 15.67 -3.21
CA ILE A 341 -5.04 15.62 -3.68
C ILE A 341 -4.99 15.83 -5.19
N ILE A 342 -5.85 15.17 -5.97
CA ILE A 342 -5.96 15.39 -7.43
C ILE A 342 -6.28 16.86 -7.73
N LYS A 343 -7.21 17.47 -6.99
CA LYS A 343 -7.62 18.87 -7.18
C LYS A 343 -6.47 19.85 -6.90
N ASP A 344 -5.63 19.56 -5.91
CA ASP A 344 -4.49 20.39 -5.46
C ASP A 344 -3.15 19.97 -6.10
N LEU A 345 -3.15 19.00 -7.02
CA LEU A 345 -1.95 18.32 -7.52
C LEU A 345 -0.93 19.26 -8.19
N LYS A 346 -1.37 20.39 -8.74
CA LYS A 346 -0.46 21.39 -9.33
C LYS A 346 0.44 22.06 -8.28
N ASP A 347 -0.01 22.08 -7.03
CA ASP A 347 0.65 22.65 -5.87
C ASP A 347 1.07 21.55 -4.87
N ILE A 348 1.29 20.34 -5.36
CA ILE A 348 1.82 19.18 -4.62
C ILE A 348 2.96 18.62 -5.45
N ASP A 349 4.14 18.47 -4.84
CA ASP A 349 5.30 17.99 -5.58
C ASP A 349 5.64 16.52 -5.30
N ILE A 350 5.26 16.01 -4.12
CA ILE A 350 5.53 14.64 -3.66
C ILE A 350 4.50 14.24 -2.60
N VAL A 351 4.13 12.97 -2.58
CA VAL A 351 3.18 12.38 -1.62
C VAL A 351 3.88 11.27 -0.83
N PHE A 352 3.64 11.22 0.48
CA PHE A 352 3.97 10.09 1.34
C PHE A 352 2.70 9.47 1.90
N HIS A 353 2.46 8.21 1.57
CA HIS A 353 1.41 7.38 2.14
C HIS A 353 2.02 6.43 3.16
N ILE A 354 1.86 6.74 4.44
CA ILE A 354 2.65 6.14 5.52
C ILE A 354 2.00 4.86 6.11
N GLY A 355 1.77 3.87 5.25
CA GLY A 355 1.25 2.55 5.61
C GLY A 355 -0.27 2.45 5.59
N ASP A 356 -0.76 1.21 5.63
CA ASP A 356 -2.14 0.80 5.43
C ASP A 356 -2.72 1.32 4.10
N LEU A 357 -2.14 0.79 3.02
CA LEU A 357 -2.28 1.31 1.68
C LEU A 357 -3.70 1.14 1.13
N CYS A 358 -4.13 -0.11 0.99
CA CYS A 358 -5.38 -0.45 0.29
C CYS A 358 -6.33 -1.32 1.10
N TYR A 359 -5.90 -1.85 2.26
CA TYR A 359 -6.67 -2.80 3.06
C TYR A 359 -7.15 -4.04 2.29
N ALA A 360 -6.43 -4.43 1.23
CA ALA A 360 -6.72 -5.65 0.49
C ALA A 360 -6.83 -6.86 1.43
N SER A 361 -5.94 -6.92 2.43
CA SER A 361 -5.93 -7.93 3.50
C SER A 361 -6.21 -9.32 2.93
N GLY A 362 -5.52 -9.66 1.83
CA GLY A 362 -5.57 -10.93 1.13
C GLY A 362 -6.62 -11.06 0.02
N TYR A 363 -7.49 -10.08 -0.22
CA TYR A 363 -8.32 -10.01 -1.43
C TYR A 363 -7.58 -9.26 -2.54
N LEU A 364 -6.68 -9.98 -3.22
CA LEU A 364 -5.58 -9.38 -4.00
C LEU A 364 -6.02 -8.58 -5.23
N SER A 365 -7.27 -8.70 -5.69
CA SER A 365 -7.80 -7.86 -6.78
C SER A 365 -7.77 -6.37 -6.48
N GLN A 366 -7.75 -6.01 -5.19
CA GLN A 366 -7.85 -4.64 -4.71
C GLN A 366 -6.52 -3.88 -4.82
N TRP A 367 -5.39 -4.57 -5.01
CA TRP A 367 -4.12 -3.92 -5.30
C TRP A 367 -4.13 -3.21 -6.67
N ASP A 368 -4.70 -3.83 -7.71
CA ASP A 368 -4.89 -3.15 -9.01
C ASP A 368 -5.85 -1.96 -8.88
N GLN A 369 -6.96 -2.16 -8.15
CA GLN A 369 -7.95 -1.11 -7.87
C GLN A 369 -7.30 0.11 -7.20
N PHE A 370 -6.46 -0.13 -6.19
CA PHE A 370 -5.75 0.92 -5.50
C PHE A 370 -4.75 1.64 -6.43
N THR A 371 -3.97 0.89 -7.22
CA THR A 371 -3.05 1.52 -8.18
C THR A 371 -3.77 2.36 -9.24
N ALA A 372 -4.96 1.94 -9.67
CA ALA A 372 -5.81 2.72 -10.57
C ALA A 372 -6.40 3.96 -9.89
N GLN A 373 -6.83 3.84 -8.62
CA GLN A 373 -7.37 4.96 -7.84
C GLN A 373 -6.35 6.10 -7.69
N ILE A 374 -5.08 5.76 -7.43
CA ILE A 374 -4.02 6.76 -7.22
C ILE A 374 -3.28 7.15 -8.50
N GLU A 375 -3.50 6.48 -9.65
CA GLU A 375 -2.82 6.76 -10.93
C GLU A 375 -2.83 8.26 -11.30
N PRO A 376 -3.93 9.02 -11.15
CA PRO A 376 -3.95 10.45 -11.48
C PRO A 376 -2.95 11.28 -10.65
N ILE A 377 -2.52 10.79 -9.49
CA ILE A 377 -1.52 11.40 -8.62
C ILE A 377 -0.15 10.78 -8.91
N ALA A 378 -0.04 9.46 -8.73
CA ALA A 378 1.21 8.73 -8.70
C ALA A 378 1.90 8.64 -10.08
N SER A 379 1.17 8.81 -11.18
CA SER A 379 1.77 8.89 -12.51
C SER A 379 2.47 10.22 -12.80
N THR A 380 2.25 11.24 -11.95
CA THR A 380 2.71 12.62 -12.18
C THR A 380 3.68 13.12 -11.11
N VAL A 381 3.46 12.75 -9.85
CA VAL A 381 4.35 13.07 -8.72
C VAL A 381 4.79 11.77 -8.02
N PRO A 382 5.96 11.75 -7.36
CA PRO A 382 6.38 10.58 -6.61
C PRO A 382 5.39 10.26 -5.50
N TYR A 383 4.96 9.01 -5.43
CA TYR A 383 4.06 8.47 -4.42
C TYR A 383 4.84 7.47 -3.56
N MET A 384 5.45 8.01 -2.51
CA MET A 384 6.30 7.27 -1.60
C MET A 384 5.43 6.53 -0.58
N THR A 385 5.76 5.28 -0.24
CA THR A 385 4.95 4.44 0.64
C THR A 385 5.75 4.00 1.86
N ALA A 386 5.10 3.81 3.00
CA ALA A 386 5.60 2.99 4.10
C ALA A 386 4.77 1.69 4.18
N SER A 387 5.24 0.71 4.94
CA SER A 387 4.47 -0.49 5.26
C SER A 387 3.76 -0.29 6.60
N GLY A 388 2.47 -0.64 6.66
CA GLY A 388 1.69 -0.77 7.88
C GLY A 388 1.31 -2.22 8.19
N ASN A 389 0.47 -2.40 9.21
CA ASN A 389 0.08 -3.72 9.68
C ASN A 389 -0.78 -4.48 8.66
N HIS A 390 -1.64 -3.78 7.91
CA HIS A 390 -2.42 -4.40 6.84
C HIS A 390 -1.61 -4.80 5.62
N GLU A 391 -0.34 -4.37 5.52
CA GLU A 391 0.59 -4.90 4.53
C GLU A 391 1.34 -6.13 5.04
N ARG A 392 1.82 -6.11 6.30
CA ARG A 392 2.90 -7.00 6.73
C ARG A 392 2.56 -7.99 7.83
N ASP A 393 1.62 -7.72 8.72
CA ASP A 393 1.42 -8.53 9.92
C ASP A 393 0.82 -9.90 9.61
N TRP A 394 1.60 -10.94 9.93
CA TRP A 394 1.13 -12.32 9.90
C TRP A 394 1.88 -13.19 10.92
N PRO A 395 1.21 -14.05 11.71
CA PRO A 395 1.88 -14.81 12.76
C PRO A 395 2.94 -15.76 12.19
N GLY A 396 4.11 -15.82 12.83
CA GLY A 396 5.18 -16.75 12.45
C GLY A 396 5.98 -16.35 11.20
N THR A 397 5.88 -15.09 10.74
CA THR A 397 6.58 -14.59 9.53
C THR A 397 7.74 -13.65 9.83
N GLY A 398 8.09 -13.46 11.11
CA GLY A 398 9.14 -12.52 11.52
C GLY A 398 8.70 -11.06 11.61
N SER A 399 7.42 -10.73 11.38
CA SER A 399 6.87 -9.44 11.80
C SER A 399 6.95 -9.31 13.32
N PHE A 400 7.22 -8.09 13.79
CA PHE A 400 7.27 -7.77 15.22
C PHE A 400 5.89 -7.91 15.87
N TYR A 401 4.85 -7.51 15.15
CA TYR A 401 3.46 -7.76 15.50
C TYR A 401 2.97 -9.06 14.86
N GLY A 402 2.39 -9.93 15.68
CA GLY A 402 1.88 -11.23 15.26
C GLY A 402 0.37 -11.24 15.00
N THR A 403 -0.22 -10.13 14.52
CA THR A 403 -1.65 -10.06 14.16
C THR A 403 -1.88 -10.72 12.79
N MET A 404 -3.13 -10.76 12.33
CA MET A 404 -3.53 -11.32 11.04
C MET A 404 -3.96 -10.24 10.04
N ASP A 405 -3.57 -8.99 10.28
CA ASP A 405 -4.15 -7.81 9.63
C ASP A 405 -3.86 -7.79 8.13
N SER A 406 -2.74 -8.38 7.70
CA SER A 406 -2.42 -8.51 6.28
C SER A 406 -3.26 -9.55 5.53
N GLY A 407 -4.09 -10.33 6.22
CA GLY A 407 -4.87 -11.43 5.61
C GLY A 407 -4.03 -12.46 4.85
N GLY A 408 -2.80 -12.69 5.30
CA GLY A 408 -1.88 -13.65 4.71
C GLY A 408 -0.97 -13.11 3.62
N GLU A 409 -1.05 -11.82 3.30
CA GLU A 409 -0.15 -11.14 2.35
C GLU A 409 1.31 -11.06 2.79
N CYS A 410 1.57 -10.89 4.09
CA CYS A 410 2.89 -10.86 4.72
C CYS A 410 3.93 -9.96 4.01
N GLY A 411 3.49 -8.81 3.50
CA GLY A 411 4.31 -7.77 2.87
C GLY A 411 4.57 -7.99 1.37
N VAL A 412 4.23 -9.15 0.81
CA VAL A 412 4.60 -9.52 -0.55
C VAL A 412 3.99 -8.59 -1.61
N PRO A 413 2.68 -8.24 -1.56
CA PRO A 413 2.11 -7.33 -2.54
C PRO A 413 2.67 -5.92 -2.41
N SER A 414 2.74 -5.34 -1.20
CA SER A 414 3.23 -3.98 -0.99
C SER A 414 4.68 -3.81 -1.48
N GLN A 415 5.56 -4.75 -1.11
CA GLN A 415 6.97 -4.71 -1.50
C GLN A 415 7.22 -5.00 -2.98
N THR A 416 6.21 -5.50 -3.72
CA THR A 416 6.31 -5.78 -5.16
C THR A 416 5.66 -4.70 -6.01
N MET A 417 4.42 -4.34 -5.68
CA MET A 417 3.57 -3.42 -6.44
C MET A 417 4.08 -1.98 -6.40
N PHE A 418 4.74 -1.61 -5.30
CA PHE A 418 5.40 -0.33 -5.10
C PHE A 418 6.92 -0.48 -5.02
N TYR A 419 7.61 0.54 -5.52
CA TYR A 419 9.05 0.69 -5.34
C TYR A 419 9.33 1.77 -4.30
N VAL A 420 10.26 1.49 -3.41
CA VAL A 420 10.89 2.45 -2.51
C VAL A 420 12.41 2.23 -2.56
N PRO A 421 13.24 3.27 -2.36
CA PRO A 421 14.69 3.16 -2.45
C PRO A 421 15.33 2.51 -1.20
N ALA A 422 14.69 1.48 -0.65
CA ALA A 422 15.22 0.66 0.44
C ALA A 422 16.38 -0.22 -0.05
N GLU A 423 17.35 -0.45 0.83
CA GLU A 423 18.43 -1.41 0.55
C GLU A 423 17.88 -2.84 0.42
N ASN A 424 17.01 -3.21 1.36
CA ASN A 424 16.17 -4.39 1.29
C ASN A 424 14.69 -3.98 1.30
N ARG A 425 13.96 -4.29 0.23
CA ARG A 425 12.52 -3.94 0.09
C ARG A 425 11.62 -4.73 1.04
N GLU A 426 12.05 -5.88 1.53
CA GLU A 426 11.32 -6.61 2.58
C GLU A 426 11.38 -5.90 3.93
N ASN A 427 12.49 -5.23 4.22
CA ASN A 427 12.66 -4.43 5.41
C ASN A 427 11.86 -3.11 5.36
N PHE A 428 11.64 -2.57 4.16
CA PHE A 428 10.80 -1.40 3.86
C PHE A 428 11.21 -0.06 4.52
N TRP A 429 12.28 0.01 5.30
CA TRP A 429 12.81 1.29 5.79
C TRP A 429 13.77 1.93 4.77
N TYR A 430 13.68 3.24 4.59
CA TYR A 430 14.51 3.98 3.62
C TYR A 430 14.56 5.47 3.91
N SER A 431 15.50 6.16 3.26
CA SER A 431 15.62 7.62 3.30
C SER A 431 15.21 8.22 1.96
N ALA A 432 14.58 9.39 1.97
CA ALA A 432 14.24 10.14 0.76
C ALA A 432 14.55 11.62 0.94
N ASP A 433 14.81 12.31 -0.17
CA ASP A 433 15.16 13.73 -0.20
C ASP A 433 14.28 14.48 -1.19
N TYR A 434 13.71 15.60 -0.76
CA TYR A 434 13.00 16.51 -1.67
C TYR A 434 13.43 17.95 -1.38
N GLY A 435 14.44 18.43 -2.10
CA GLY A 435 14.98 19.78 -1.89
C GLY A 435 15.48 19.99 -0.46
N MET A 436 14.80 20.84 0.31
CA MET A 436 15.14 21.19 1.69
C MET A 436 14.70 20.14 2.72
N PHE A 437 13.93 19.13 2.30
CA PHE A 437 13.45 18.07 3.17
C PHE A 437 14.34 16.82 3.10
N ARG A 438 14.62 16.24 4.28
CA ARG A 438 15.07 14.85 4.47
C ARG A 438 13.96 14.08 5.17
N PHE A 439 13.60 12.93 4.64
CA PHE A 439 12.67 11.98 5.23
C PHE A 439 13.40 10.71 5.65
N CYS A 440 13.13 10.24 6.86
CA CYS A 440 13.53 8.93 7.34
C CYS A 440 12.27 8.10 7.61
N ILE A 441 12.06 7.06 6.80
CA ILE A 441 10.85 6.24 6.81
C ILE A 441 11.17 4.92 7.52
N ALA A 442 10.43 4.64 8.57
CA ALA A 442 10.51 3.39 9.33
C ALA A 442 9.43 2.40 8.88
N ASN A 443 9.65 1.13 9.19
CA ASN A 443 8.69 0.04 9.13
C ASN A 443 8.34 -0.40 10.56
N THR A 444 7.14 -0.04 11.01
CA THR A 444 6.67 -0.35 12.37
C THR A 444 6.31 -1.81 12.56
N GLU A 445 6.27 -2.60 11.49
CA GLU A 445 5.96 -4.03 11.58
C GLU A 445 7.24 -4.86 11.83
N LEU A 446 8.39 -4.20 11.99
CA LEU A 446 9.68 -4.78 12.36
C LEU A 446 10.27 -4.05 13.56
N ASP A 447 11.14 -4.71 14.33
CA ASP A 447 11.67 -4.17 15.59
C ASP A 447 12.48 -2.86 15.38
N TRP A 448 12.04 -1.76 15.98
CA TRP A 448 12.70 -0.44 15.90
C TRP A 448 13.58 -0.12 17.12
N ARG A 449 13.62 -0.98 18.14
CA ARG A 449 14.26 -0.68 19.43
C ARG A 449 15.77 -0.64 19.31
N LYS A 450 16.42 -0.02 20.30
CA LYS A 450 17.87 0.16 20.32
C LYS A 450 18.59 -1.19 20.17
N GLY A 451 19.50 -1.24 19.20
CA GLY A 451 20.28 -2.43 18.87
C GLY A 451 19.77 -3.20 17.64
N SER A 452 18.53 -2.96 17.20
CA SER A 452 17.99 -3.54 15.97
C SER A 452 18.69 -2.97 14.72
N GLU A 453 18.52 -3.66 13.58
CA GLU A 453 19.02 -3.17 12.29
C GLU A 453 18.32 -1.86 11.89
N GLN A 454 17.01 -1.79 12.08
CA GLN A 454 16.21 -0.60 11.81
C GLN A 454 16.65 0.60 12.65
N TYR A 455 16.95 0.42 13.94
CA TYR A 455 17.45 1.53 14.78
C TYR A 455 18.76 2.10 14.24
N LYS A 456 19.69 1.24 13.81
CA LYS A 456 20.98 1.66 13.21
C LYS A 456 20.76 2.39 11.89
N PHE A 457 19.82 1.91 11.07
CA PHE A 457 19.41 2.60 9.86
C PHE A 457 18.85 4.00 10.16
N ILE A 458 17.93 4.11 11.12
CA ILE A 458 17.32 5.38 11.52
C ILE A 458 18.40 6.35 12.03
N GLU A 459 19.30 5.92 12.91
CA GLU A 459 20.41 6.74 13.38
C GLU A 459 21.27 7.25 12.20
N ASN A 460 21.62 6.39 11.25
CA ASN A 460 22.40 6.78 10.08
C ASN A 460 21.64 7.76 9.14
N CYS A 461 20.35 7.54 8.91
CA CYS A 461 19.51 8.43 8.12
C CYS A 461 19.46 9.84 8.72
N LEU A 462 19.25 9.92 10.04
CA LEU A 462 19.18 11.16 10.79
C LEU A 462 20.54 11.86 10.92
N ALA A 463 21.64 11.11 11.00
CA ALA A 463 22.99 11.64 11.13
C ALA A 463 23.59 12.17 9.81
N SER A 464 23.18 11.60 8.67
CA SER A 464 23.79 11.89 7.37
C SER A 464 23.31 13.18 6.71
N VAL A 465 22.28 13.84 7.26
CA VAL A 465 21.71 15.06 6.67
C VAL A 465 22.55 16.30 6.99
N ASP A 466 22.90 17.07 5.96
CA ASP A 466 23.45 18.42 6.12
C ASP A 466 22.31 19.40 6.41
N ARG A 467 22.10 19.73 7.70
CA ARG A 467 21.00 20.58 8.16
C ARG A 467 21.11 22.05 7.73
N GLN A 468 22.25 22.50 7.21
CA GLN A 468 22.34 23.83 6.60
C GLN A 468 21.64 23.85 5.24
N LYS A 469 21.82 22.78 4.46
CA LYS A 469 21.20 22.62 3.14
C LYS A 469 19.76 22.14 3.26
N GLN A 470 19.54 21.12 4.08
CA GLN A 470 18.25 20.44 4.29
C GLN A 470 17.78 20.64 5.73
N PRO A 471 17.23 21.83 6.06
CA PRO A 471 16.86 22.17 7.42
C PRO A 471 15.67 21.37 7.95
N TRP A 472 14.82 20.82 7.09
CA TRP A 472 13.57 20.17 7.47
C TRP A 472 13.74 18.64 7.54
N LEU A 473 13.93 18.13 8.76
CA LEU A 473 14.15 16.71 9.04
C LEU A 473 12.86 16.08 9.56
N ILE A 474 12.30 15.17 8.76
CA ILE A 474 10.99 14.55 9.00
C ILE A 474 11.16 13.05 9.23
N PHE A 475 10.56 12.54 10.31
CA PHE A 475 10.48 11.10 10.58
C PHE A 475 9.07 10.60 10.25
N LEU A 476 8.97 9.49 9.54
CA LEU A 476 7.69 8.90 9.13
C LEU A 476 7.64 7.44 9.57
N ALA A 477 6.51 7.02 10.12
CA ALA A 477 6.23 5.66 10.54
C ALA A 477 4.73 5.38 10.38
N HIS A 478 4.32 4.12 10.30
CA HIS A 478 2.90 3.79 10.24
C HIS A 478 2.27 3.80 11.64
N ARG A 479 2.55 2.79 12.47
CA ARG A 479 2.07 2.75 13.87
C ARG A 479 2.60 3.94 14.67
N VAL A 480 1.87 4.32 15.73
CA VAL A 480 2.19 5.52 16.51
C VAL A 480 3.33 5.23 17.48
N LEU A 481 4.56 5.49 17.06
CA LEU A 481 5.75 5.40 17.92
C LEU A 481 5.94 6.63 18.82
N GLY A 482 5.15 7.68 18.63
CA GLY A 482 5.29 8.96 19.33
C GLY A 482 4.22 9.17 20.39
N TYR A 483 3.14 9.85 20.01
CA TYR A 483 2.07 10.23 20.93
C TYR A 483 0.72 10.19 20.21
N SER A 484 -0.26 9.52 20.81
CA SER A 484 -1.67 9.53 20.42
C SER A 484 -2.55 9.36 21.64
N SER A 485 -3.69 10.06 21.66
CA SER A 485 -4.75 9.93 22.64
C SER A 485 -5.87 9.00 22.16
N ALA A 486 -5.59 8.08 21.21
CA ALA A 486 -6.56 7.11 20.73
C ALA A 486 -7.07 6.23 21.87
N ASP A 487 -8.37 5.92 21.86
CA ASP A 487 -9.01 5.15 22.94
C ASP A 487 -8.37 3.76 23.12
N PHE A 488 -8.04 3.08 22.03
CA PHE A 488 -7.48 1.73 22.09
C PHE A 488 -6.08 1.67 22.73
N TYR A 489 -5.22 2.68 22.53
CA TYR A 489 -3.94 2.78 23.26
C TYR A 489 -4.16 3.09 24.73
N VAL A 490 -5.06 4.02 25.05
CA VAL A 490 -5.33 4.40 26.45
C VAL A 490 -5.95 3.25 27.22
N ALA A 491 -6.81 2.46 26.58
CA ALA A 491 -7.43 1.27 27.17
C ALA A 491 -6.41 0.20 27.58
N GLU A 492 -5.28 0.09 26.88
CA GLU A 492 -4.15 -0.76 27.28
C GLU A 492 -3.12 -0.05 28.19
N GLY A 493 -3.41 1.18 28.62
CA GLY A 493 -2.56 1.95 29.53
C GLY A 493 -1.40 2.68 28.84
N SER A 494 -1.52 2.96 27.54
CA SER A 494 -0.50 3.63 26.73
C SER A 494 -1.03 4.88 26.00
N PHE A 495 -0.13 5.66 25.41
CA PHE A 495 -0.43 6.78 24.49
C PHE A 495 0.40 6.66 23.21
N GLU A 496 0.74 5.43 22.84
CA GLU A 496 1.60 5.01 21.73
C GLU A 496 1.57 3.48 21.65
N GLU A 497 2.20 2.92 20.63
CA GLU A 497 2.63 1.54 20.67
C GLU A 497 3.54 1.26 21.88
N PRO A 498 3.36 0.16 22.62
CA PRO A 498 4.26 -0.21 23.70
C PRO A 498 5.73 -0.22 23.24
N MET A 499 6.60 0.49 23.95
CA MET A 499 8.03 0.69 23.62
C MET A 499 8.28 1.60 22.40
N GLY A 500 7.26 2.35 21.94
CA GLY A 500 7.33 3.20 20.76
C GLY A 500 8.42 4.26 20.85
N ARG A 501 8.31 5.16 21.83
CA ARG A 501 9.17 6.35 21.90
C ARG A 501 10.44 6.16 22.69
N GLU A 502 10.52 5.23 23.63
CA GLU A 502 11.54 5.24 24.69
C GLU A 502 12.98 5.30 24.15
N ASP A 503 13.29 4.45 23.17
CA ASP A 503 14.61 4.38 22.53
C ASP A 503 14.77 5.39 21.38
N LEU A 504 13.71 5.59 20.58
CA LEU A 504 13.77 6.43 19.38
C LEU A 504 13.79 7.92 19.70
N GLN A 505 13.17 8.36 20.80
CA GLN A 505 13.22 9.76 21.23
C GLN A 505 14.65 10.23 21.52
N TYR A 506 15.57 9.32 21.90
CA TYR A 506 16.99 9.66 21.99
C TYR A 506 17.53 10.12 20.63
N LEU A 507 17.21 9.41 19.55
CA LEU A 507 17.63 9.78 18.20
C LEU A 507 16.92 11.04 17.72
N TRP A 508 15.60 11.13 17.90
CA TRP A 508 14.82 12.31 17.51
C TRP A 508 15.34 13.58 18.19
N GLN A 509 15.65 13.49 19.48
CA GLN A 509 16.20 14.58 20.27
C GLN A 509 17.64 14.91 19.86
N LYS A 510 18.53 13.90 19.77
CA LYS A 510 19.95 14.05 19.39
C LYS A 510 20.13 14.67 18.00
N TYR A 511 19.31 14.28 17.03
CA TYR A 511 19.41 14.77 15.64
C TYR A 511 18.41 15.88 15.30
N LYS A 512 17.61 16.32 16.27
CA LYS A 512 16.59 17.37 16.13
C LYS A 512 15.66 17.10 14.96
N VAL A 513 14.98 15.96 15.02
CA VAL A 513 13.82 15.72 14.15
C VAL A 513 12.81 16.82 14.43
N ASP A 514 12.37 17.49 13.37
CA ASP A 514 11.47 18.62 13.50
C ASP A 514 10.06 18.14 13.73
N ILE A 515 9.67 17.17 12.92
CA ILE A 515 8.32 16.64 12.88
C ILE A 515 8.41 15.12 12.70
N ALA A 516 7.69 14.38 13.55
CA ALA A 516 7.46 12.95 13.39
C ALA A 516 5.96 12.73 13.10
N MET A 517 5.64 12.00 12.03
CA MET A 517 4.26 11.75 11.62
C MET A 517 3.94 10.25 11.56
N TYR A 518 2.72 9.91 11.95
CA TYR A 518 2.21 8.54 12.09
C TYR A 518 0.86 8.37 11.39
N GLY A 519 0.60 7.18 10.86
CA GLY A 519 -0.73 6.73 10.42
C GLY A 519 -1.43 5.96 11.54
N HIS A 520 -2.01 4.81 11.19
CA HIS A 520 -2.60 3.74 12.00
C HIS A 520 -3.83 4.14 12.83
N VAL A 521 -3.73 5.24 13.58
CA VAL A 521 -4.86 5.82 14.29
C VAL A 521 -5.65 6.68 13.30
N HIS A 522 -6.88 6.27 13.00
CA HIS A 522 -7.72 6.91 11.99
C HIS A 522 -8.38 8.21 12.45
N ASN A 523 -7.56 9.21 12.80
CA ASN A 523 -7.95 10.58 13.09
C ASN A 523 -6.75 11.51 12.87
N TYR A 524 -6.88 12.78 13.24
CA TYR A 524 -5.76 13.73 13.28
C TYR A 524 -5.50 14.20 14.72
N GLU A 525 -4.24 14.19 15.14
CA GLU A 525 -3.81 14.76 16.42
C GLU A 525 -2.44 15.41 16.29
N ARG A 526 -2.25 16.56 16.94
CA ARG A 526 -0.96 17.27 16.97
C ARG A 526 -0.51 17.59 18.38
N THR A 527 0.77 17.37 18.65
CA THR A 527 1.39 17.69 19.93
C THR A 527 2.04 19.07 19.96
N CYS A 528 2.39 19.55 21.15
CA CYS A 528 3.46 20.54 21.33
C CYS A 528 4.81 19.95 20.90
N PRO A 529 5.86 20.77 20.66
CA PRO A 529 7.23 20.28 20.75
C PRO A 529 7.42 19.60 22.11
N VAL A 530 7.76 18.32 22.11
CA VAL A 530 7.71 17.45 23.29
C VAL A 530 8.93 16.54 23.34
N TYR A 531 9.40 16.27 24.55
CA TYR A 531 10.43 15.28 24.85
C TYR A 531 10.15 14.69 26.23
N GLN A 532 10.26 13.36 26.38
CA GLN A 532 9.96 12.65 27.63
C GLN A 532 8.60 13.07 28.24
N ASN A 533 7.56 13.13 27.39
CA ASN A 533 6.18 13.49 27.75
C ASN A 533 5.99 14.93 28.28
N ILE A 534 7.00 15.79 28.19
CA ILE A 534 6.98 17.19 28.65
C ILE A 534 7.07 18.13 27.46
N CYS A 535 6.14 19.09 27.36
CA CYS A 535 6.23 20.15 26.34
C CYS A 535 7.49 20.98 26.57
N THR A 536 8.35 21.05 25.55
CA THR A 536 9.60 21.82 25.54
C THR A 536 9.38 23.25 25.04
N ASN A 537 8.24 23.48 24.38
CA ASN A 537 7.79 24.79 23.93
C ASN A 537 6.27 24.95 24.18
N LYS A 538 5.85 26.15 24.57
CA LYS A 538 4.46 26.48 24.93
C LYS A 538 3.64 27.06 23.77
N GLU A 539 4.30 27.52 22.70
CA GLU A 539 3.65 28.07 21.51
C GLU A 539 2.73 27.01 20.88
N LYS A 540 1.67 27.47 20.19
CA LYS A 540 0.66 26.58 19.58
C LYS A 540 0.68 26.57 18.06
N HIS A 541 1.09 27.70 17.46
CA HIS A 541 1.02 27.91 16.00
C HIS A 541 2.26 28.59 15.41
N SER A 542 2.97 29.44 16.15
CA SER A 542 4.06 30.25 15.61
C SER A 542 5.36 29.96 16.35
N TYR A 543 6.04 28.92 15.95
CA TYR A 543 7.29 28.50 16.56
C TYR A 543 8.48 29.30 16.02
N LYS A 544 9.34 29.77 16.92
CA LYS A 544 10.53 30.57 16.58
C LYS A 544 11.78 30.02 17.26
N GLY A 545 12.89 29.99 16.53
CA GLY A 545 14.18 29.56 17.06
C GLY A 545 14.22 28.07 17.47
N PRO A 546 15.01 27.69 18.48
CA PRO A 546 15.10 26.31 18.95
C PRO A 546 13.79 25.84 19.59
N LEU A 547 13.25 24.70 19.12
CA LEU A 547 12.01 24.12 19.67
C LEU A 547 12.25 23.24 20.90
N ASN A 548 13.50 22.81 21.09
CA ASN A 548 13.98 21.94 22.17
C ASN A 548 13.33 20.54 22.26
N GLY A 549 12.48 20.18 21.30
CA GLY A 549 11.81 18.88 21.18
C GLY A 549 11.12 18.74 19.82
N THR A 550 10.73 17.52 19.48
CA THR A 550 10.07 17.17 18.22
C THR A 550 8.55 17.40 18.31
N ILE A 551 7.93 17.87 17.22
CA ILE A 551 6.46 17.90 17.11
C ILE A 551 5.99 16.55 16.56
N HIS A 552 5.03 15.92 17.22
CA HIS A 552 4.45 14.66 16.78
C HIS A 552 3.06 14.89 16.20
N LEU A 553 2.73 14.20 15.11
CA LEU A 553 1.41 14.23 14.51
C LEU A 553 0.91 12.83 14.20
N VAL A 554 -0.34 12.55 14.55
CA VAL A 554 -1.12 11.48 13.96
C VAL A 554 -1.86 12.06 12.76
N VAL A 555 -1.74 11.40 11.61
CA VAL A 555 -2.36 11.75 10.33
C VAL A 555 -2.87 10.49 9.61
N GLY A 556 -3.45 9.57 10.38
CA GLY A 556 -4.09 8.35 9.87
C GLY A 556 -5.54 8.54 9.42
N GLY A 557 -6.06 9.77 9.41
CA GLY A 557 -7.39 10.09 8.90
C GLY A 557 -7.53 10.01 7.37
N GLY A 558 -6.72 9.22 6.65
CA GLY A 558 -6.70 9.20 5.19
C GLY A 558 -7.99 8.68 4.58
N GLY A 559 -8.64 7.68 5.17
CA GLY A 559 -9.91 7.18 4.66
C GLY A 559 -10.56 6.06 5.44
N ALA A 560 -9.77 5.22 6.12
CA ALA A 560 -10.26 4.14 6.96
C ALA A 560 -11.12 4.61 8.13
N SER A 561 -12.08 3.76 8.53
CA SER A 561 -13.10 4.08 9.55
C SER A 561 -12.51 4.75 10.78
N LEU A 562 -13.07 5.91 11.15
CA LEU A 562 -12.48 6.80 12.15
C LEU A 562 -12.30 6.11 13.52
N ALA A 563 -11.20 6.44 14.19
CA ALA A 563 -10.85 5.94 15.51
C ALA A 563 -11.15 6.99 16.58
N GLU A 564 -11.92 6.59 17.60
CA GLU A 564 -12.29 7.46 18.70
C GLU A 564 -11.09 7.85 19.57
N PHE A 565 -11.16 9.06 20.14
CA PHE A 565 -10.22 9.50 21.17
C PHE A 565 -10.68 9.03 22.55
N ALA A 566 -9.71 8.70 23.41
CA ALA A 566 -9.97 8.53 24.82
C ALA A 566 -10.54 9.83 25.41
N PRO A 567 -11.36 9.76 26.48
CA PRO A 567 -11.87 10.95 27.18
C PRO A 567 -10.79 11.62 28.06
N ILE A 568 -9.57 11.79 27.54
CA ILE A 568 -8.41 12.35 28.22
C ILE A 568 -7.80 13.47 27.37
N ASN A 569 -7.68 14.66 27.95
CA ASN A 569 -6.90 15.74 27.38
C ASN A 569 -5.54 15.85 28.08
N THR A 570 -4.53 15.28 27.44
CA THR A 570 -3.15 15.34 27.90
C THR A 570 -2.58 16.76 27.78
N ARG A 571 -1.49 17.04 28.50
CA ARG A 571 -0.84 18.37 28.47
C ARG A 571 -0.19 18.69 27.11
N TRP A 572 0.18 17.66 26.36
CA TRP A 572 0.91 17.78 25.11
C TRP A 572 0.00 17.83 23.88
N SER A 573 -1.24 17.33 23.96
CA SER A 573 -2.20 17.33 22.84
C SER A 573 -2.72 18.75 22.61
N ILE A 574 -2.34 19.38 21.48
CA ILE A 574 -2.74 20.75 21.12
C ILE A 574 -4.04 20.75 20.33
N PHE A 575 -4.18 19.85 19.37
CA PHE A 575 -5.31 19.80 18.46
C PHE A 575 -5.67 18.35 18.17
N LYS A 576 -6.97 18.07 18.06
CA LYS A 576 -7.55 16.78 17.70
C LYS A 576 -8.67 17.01 16.70
N ASP A 577 -8.80 16.14 15.72
CA ASP A 577 -9.95 16.11 14.82
C ASP A 577 -10.33 14.67 14.50
N HIS A 578 -11.58 14.34 14.81
CA HIS A 578 -12.19 13.05 14.50
C HIS A 578 -12.92 13.15 13.15
N ASP A 579 -12.13 13.23 12.09
CA ASP A 579 -12.59 13.35 10.70
C ASP A 579 -11.48 12.90 9.74
N PHE A 580 -11.81 12.81 8.45
CA PHE A 580 -10.85 12.48 7.41
C PHE A 580 -10.06 13.71 6.97
N GLY A 581 -8.76 13.54 6.79
CA GLY A 581 -7.88 14.60 6.35
C GLY A 581 -6.45 14.14 6.09
N PHE A 582 -5.63 15.10 5.67
CA PHE A 582 -4.23 14.90 5.33
C PHE A 582 -3.41 16.15 5.67
N VAL A 583 -2.10 15.99 5.76
CA VAL A 583 -1.17 17.11 6.00
C VAL A 583 -0.55 17.57 4.68
N LYS A 584 -0.41 18.89 4.52
CA LYS A 584 0.42 19.54 3.52
C LYS A 584 1.53 20.33 4.22
N LEU A 585 2.78 20.04 3.88
CA LEU A 585 3.95 20.84 4.26
C LEU A 585 4.32 21.77 3.12
N THR A 586 4.63 23.02 3.46
CA THR A 586 5.15 24.02 2.53
C THR A 586 6.44 24.62 3.08
N ALA A 587 7.57 24.27 2.49
CA ALA A 587 8.83 24.95 2.77
C ALA A 587 8.97 26.14 1.81
N PHE A 588 8.90 27.35 2.36
CA PHE A 588 9.04 28.58 1.58
C PHE A 588 10.51 28.87 1.25
N ASP A 589 11.36 28.62 2.24
CA ASP A 589 12.82 28.79 2.20
C ASP A 589 13.45 27.91 3.30
N GLN A 590 14.76 28.07 3.51
CA GLN A 590 15.52 27.29 4.49
C GLN A 590 15.20 27.63 5.96
N SER A 591 14.47 28.71 6.20
CA SER A 591 14.16 29.23 7.53
C SER A 591 12.67 29.15 7.88
N ASN A 592 11.77 29.00 6.89
CA ASN A 592 10.33 29.04 7.08
C ASN A 592 9.62 27.79 6.53
N LEU A 593 9.05 27.00 7.43
CA LEU A 593 8.17 25.87 7.14
C LEU A 593 6.75 26.16 7.63
N LEU A 594 5.76 25.77 6.83
CA LEU A 594 4.35 25.74 7.21
C LEU A 594 3.84 24.29 7.15
N LEU A 595 3.10 23.88 8.18
CA LEU A 595 2.28 22.68 8.18
C LEU A 595 0.81 23.09 8.16
N GLU A 596 0.02 22.46 7.30
CA GLU A 596 -1.42 22.61 7.20
C GLU A 596 -2.09 21.23 7.28
N TYR A 597 -3.00 21.05 8.23
CA TYR A 597 -3.93 19.94 8.24
C TYR A 597 -5.19 20.33 7.48
N LYS A 598 -5.55 19.54 6.46
CA LYS A 598 -6.67 19.78 5.56
C LYS A 598 -7.68 18.64 5.67
N LYS A 599 -8.97 18.97 5.83
CA LYS A 599 -10.02 17.94 5.80
C LYS A 599 -10.26 17.46 4.38
N SER A 600 -10.54 16.18 4.22
CA SER A 600 -10.78 15.55 2.92
C SER A 600 -12.14 15.92 2.33
N SER A 601 -13.10 16.30 3.18
CA SER A 601 -14.45 16.70 2.77
C SER A 601 -14.45 17.95 1.87
N ASP A 602 -13.61 18.94 2.15
CA ASP A 602 -13.62 20.25 1.47
C ASP A 602 -12.25 20.74 0.98
N GLY A 603 -11.15 20.12 1.45
CA GLY A 603 -9.79 20.53 1.15
C GLY A 603 -9.37 21.84 1.82
N GLN A 604 -10.07 22.31 2.86
CA GLN A 604 -9.74 23.52 3.62
C GLN A 604 -8.83 23.21 4.80
N VAL A 605 -8.12 24.24 5.30
CA VAL A 605 -7.20 24.11 6.44
C VAL A 605 -7.95 24.26 7.76
N TYR A 606 -7.80 23.30 8.66
CA TYR A 606 -8.47 23.28 9.98
C TYR A 606 -7.48 23.39 11.15
N ASP A 607 -6.22 23.03 10.93
CA ASP A 607 -5.13 23.27 11.86
C ASP A 607 -3.84 23.60 11.10
N SER A 608 -3.00 24.44 11.68
CA SER A 608 -1.72 24.80 11.08
C SER A 608 -0.72 25.32 12.09
N PHE A 609 0.56 25.22 11.75
CA PHE A 609 1.63 25.94 12.44
C PHE A 609 2.79 26.29 11.51
N ARG A 610 3.60 27.24 11.93
CA ARG A 610 4.82 27.67 11.25
C ARG A 610 6.03 27.48 12.15
N ILE A 611 7.15 27.05 11.55
CA ILE A 611 8.47 27.07 12.17
C ILE A 611 9.29 28.12 11.43
N SER A 612 9.75 29.13 12.16
CA SER A 612 10.66 30.17 11.66
C SER A 612 11.95 30.16 12.47
N ARG A 613 13.05 29.66 11.89
CA ARG A 613 14.33 29.52 12.59
C ARG A 613 15.50 29.56 11.61
N GLU A 614 16.69 29.85 12.09
CA GLU A 614 17.91 29.85 11.30
C GLU A 614 18.77 28.61 11.58
N TYR A 615 19.79 28.37 10.75
CA TYR A 615 20.72 27.26 10.95
C TYR A 615 21.40 27.27 12.33
N ARG A 616 21.70 28.44 12.89
CA ARG A 616 22.25 28.57 14.24
C ARG A 616 21.35 27.98 15.32
N ASP A 617 20.03 28.04 15.13
CA ASP A 617 19.06 27.50 16.08
C ASP A 617 19.04 25.96 16.05
N ILE A 618 19.33 25.39 14.87
CA ILE A 618 19.55 23.95 14.70
C ILE A 618 20.88 23.53 15.34
N LEU A 619 21.90 24.38 15.38
CA LEU A 619 23.17 24.07 16.04
C LEU A 619 23.18 24.27 17.56
N ALA A 620 22.34 25.16 18.09
CA ALA A 620 22.32 25.51 19.52
C ALA A 620 22.03 24.31 20.42
N CYS A 621 22.74 24.11 21.53
CA CYS A 621 22.47 22.96 22.40
C CYS A 621 21.03 22.97 22.98
N THR A 622 20.45 21.78 23.12
CA THR A 622 19.18 21.54 23.81
C THR A 622 19.35 20.37 24.80
N VAL A 623 18.33 20.10 25.63
CA VAL A 623 18.39 18.94 26.56
C VAL A 623 18.65 17.65 25.77
N ASP A 624 19.56 16.81 26.27
CA ASP A 624 20.05 15.58 25.63
C ASP A 624 20.56 15.75 24.18
N ASN A 625 20.91 16.98 23.81
CA ASN A 625 21.50 17.34 22.52
C ASN A 625 22.52 18.47 22.69
N CYS A 626 23.72 18.11 23.15
CA CYS A 626 24.86 19.00 23.14
C CYS A 626 26.11 18.19 22.77
N SER A 627 26.77 18.59 21.69
CA SER A 627 27.97 17.90 21.22
C SER A 627 29.12 18.07 22.21
N PRO A 628 30.01 17.08 22.34
CA PRO A 628 31.20 17.21 23.18
C PRO A 628 32.04 18.43 22.79
N THR A 629 32.53 19.17 23.77
CA THR A 629 33.41 20.32 23.58
C THR A 629 34.80 20.04 24.16
N THR A 630 35.82 20.73 23.65
CA THR A 630 37.17 20.71 24.21
C THR A 630 37.50 22.06 24.84
N LEU A 631 38.27 22.06 25.93
CA LEU A 631 38.77 23.28 26.58
C LEU A 631 39.98 23.88 25.87
N ALA A 632 40.56 23.20 24.88
CA ALA A 632 41.66 23.73 24.08
C ALA A 632 41.22 24.98 23.31
N SER A 633 42.07 26.02 23.27
CA SER A 633 41.81 27.32 22.63
C SER A 633 42.90 27.67 21.62
#